data_AF-A0A917A9X2-F1
#
_entry.id   AF-A0A917A9X2-F1
#
_cell.length_a   1.000
_cell.length_b   1.000
_cell.length_c   1.000
_cell.angle_alpha   90.00
_cell.angle_beta   90.00
_cell.angle_gamma   90.00
#
_symmetry.space_group_name_H-M   'P 1'
#
loop_
_entity.id
_entity.type
_entity.pdbx_description
1 polymer ?
#
loop_
_entity_poly.entity_id
_entity_poly.type
_entity_poly.pdbx_seq_one_letter_code
_entity_poly.pdbx_strand_id
1 'polypeptide(L)'
;MGAKGLAYCDRLFALENDWVDLSTEERLHKRQAELAPLMDEFFDWCRNQSILPGSKLGRAIEYSLKYEELFKAVLQDSRLVLSNNVAERAIKSLVMGRSERVQ
;
A
#
# COMPACT_ATOMS: atom_id res chain seq x y z
N MET A 1 -13.12 -8.29 7.00
CA MET A 1 -11.65 -8.33 6.76
C MET A 1 -11.21 -7.42 5.62
N GLY A 2 -11.91 -7.33 4.48
CA GLY A 2 -11.52 -6.42 3.38
C GLY A 2 -11.58 -4.90 3.68
N ALA A 3 -12.36 -4.47 4.68
CA ALA A 3 -12.51 -3.05 5.02
C ALA A 3 -11.24 -2.41 5.61
N LYS A 4 -10.40 -3.17 6.33
CA LYS A 4 -9.13 -2.65 6.88
C LYS A 4 -8.11 -2.39 5.79
N GLY A 5 -7.93 -3.34 4.86
CA GLY A 5 -7.03 -3.16 3.73
C GLY A 5 -7.44 -1.97 2.85
N LEU A 6 -8.75 -1.79 2.63
CA LEU A 6 -9.26 -0.59 1.93
C LEU A 6 -8.91 0.70 2.67
N ALA A 7 -9.09 0.75 3.99
CA ALA A 7 -8.79 1.95 4.79
C ALA A 7 -7.29 2.32 4.77
N TYR A 8 -6.38 1.34 4.79
CA TYR A 8 -4.94 1.59 4.62
C TYR A 8 -4.65 2.18 3.25
N CYS A 9 -5.24 1.62 2.20
CA CYS A 9 -5.05 2.10 0.85
C CYS A 9 -5.57 3.53 0.66
N ASP A 10 -6.77 3.81 1.17
CA ASP A 10 -7.38 5.13 1.13
C ASP A 10 -6.48 6.18 1.81
N ARG A 11 -5.94 5.86 3.00
CA ARG A 11 -4.96 6.73 3.67
C ARG A 11 -3.66 6.90 2.88
N LEU A 12 -3.10 5.82 2.33
CA LEU A 12 -1.86 5.90 1.52
C LEU A 12 -2.06 6.85 0.32
N PHE A 13 -3.17 6.72 -0.39
CA PHE A 13 -3.48 7.58 -1.54
C PHE A 13 -3.81 9.02 -1.12
N ALA A 14 -4.54 9.22 -0.02
CA ALA A 14 -4.83 10.55 0.49
C ALA A 14 -3.55 11.32 0.84
N LEU A 15 -2.59 10.67 1.51
CA LEU A 15 -1.30 11.26 1.84
C LEU A 15 -0.47 11.57 0.59
N GLU A 16 -0.36 10.64 -0.37
CA GLU A 16 0.38 10.90 -1.62
C GLU A 16 -0.27 11.99 -2.48
N ASN A 17 -1.59 12.16 -2.41
CA ASN A 17 -2.30 13.25 -3.09
C ASN A 17 -2.07 14.60 -2.39
N ASP A 18 -1.97 14.63 -1.07
CA ASP A 18 -1.61 15.84 -0.30
C ASP A 18 -0.19 16.31 -0.61
N TRP A 19 0.72 15.37 -0.90
CA TRP A 19 2.13 15.65 -1.18
C TRP A 19 2.47 15.80 -2.66
N VAL A 20 1.46 15.87 -3.54
CA VAL A 20 1.67 15.99 -4.99
C VAL A 20 2.35 17.31 -5.36
N ASP A 21 2.04 18.38 -4.62
CA ASP A 21 2.56 19.74 -4.81
C ASP A 21 3.86 20.00 -4.02
N LEU A 22 4.28 19.05 -3.18
CA LEU A 22 5.50 19.19 -2.38
C LEU A 22 6.75 18.86 -3.18
N SER A 23 7.85 19.55 -2.85
CA SER A 23 9.18 19.22 -3.35
C SER A 23 9.57 17.80 -2.96
N THR A 24 10.41 17.15 -3.76
CA THR A 24 10.83 15.76 -3.57
C THR A 24 11.45 15.49 -2.19
N GLU A 25 12.15 16.47 -1.62
CA GLU A 25 12.75 16.39 -0.28
C GLU A 25 11.69 16.45 0.84
N GLU A 26 10.76 17.41 0.76
CA GLU A 26 9.62 17.56 1.69
C GLU A 26 8.73 16.31 1.65
N ARG A 27 8.43 15.82 0.45
CA ARG A 27 7.69 14.58 0.24
C ARG A 27 8.40 13.39 0.89
N LEU A 28 9.73 13.30 0.79
CA LEU A 28 10.49 12.23 1.44
C LEU A 28 10.41 12.33 2.96
N HIS A 29 10.53 13.53 3.50
CA HIS A 29 10.43 13.78 4.94
C HIS A 29 9.04 13.37 5.47
N LYS A 30 7.99 13.76 4.76
CA LYS A 30 6.60 13.37 5.02
C LYS A 30 6.39 11.86 4.89
N ARG A 31 6.98 11.23 3.88
CA ARG A 31 6.98 9.77 3.74
C ARG A 31 7.60 9.10 4.96
N GLN A 32 8.72 9.58 5.47
CA GLN A 32 9.34 9.00 6.67
C GLN A 32 8.53 9.27 7.95
N ALA A 33 7.94 10.47 8.09
CA ALA A 33 7.19 10.84 9.28
C ALA A 33 5.81 10.17 9.37
N GLU A 34 5.08 10.10 8.24
CA GLU A 34 3.68 9.68 8.21
C GLU A 34 3.48 8.37 7.43
N LEU A 35 4.16 8.19 6.29
CA LEU A 35 3.99 6.97 5.47
C LEU A 35 4.69 5.76 6.07
N ALA A 36 5.87 5.93 6.68
CA ALA A 36 6.65 4.85 7.27
C ALA A 36 5.92 4.11 8.39
N PRO A 37 5.40 4.79 9.45
CA PRO A 37 4.65 4.09 10.49
C PRO A 37 3.35 3.46 9.95
N LEU A 38 2.72 4.07 8.95
CA LEU A 38 1.51 3.55 8.34
C LEU A 38 1.76 2.30 7.48
N MET A 39 2.88 2.27 6.75
CA MET A 39 3.35 1.09 6.03
C MET A 39 3.70 -0.04 6.99
N ASP A 40 4.42 0.26 8.07
CA ASP A 40 4.80 -0.74 9.07
C ASP A 40 3.56 -1.38 9.70
N GLU A 41 2.57 -0.56 10.08
CA GLU A 41 1.28 -1.05 10.59
C GLU A 41 0.52 -1.91 9.56
N PHE A 42 0.55 -1.53 8.28
CA PHE A 42 -0.04 -2.32 7.20
C PHE A 42 0.65 -3.68 7.03
N PHE A 43 1.99 -3.71 7.07
CA PHE A 43 2.77 -4.94 6.95
C PHE A 43 2.62 -5.84 8.17
N ASP A 44 2.58 -5.28 9.38
CA ASP A 44 2.29 -6.03 10.60
C ASP A 44 0.88 -6.65 10.53
N TRP A 45 -0.12 -5.84 10.17
CA TRP A 45 -1.49 -6.32 9.97
C TRP A 45 -1.55 -7.45 8.93
N CYS A 46 -0.82 -7.30 7.83
CA CYS A 46 -0.67 -8.31 6.78
C CYS A 46 -0.09 -9.63 7.31
N ARG A 47 1.01 -9.58 8.08
CA ARG A 47 1.63 -10.77 8.71
C ARG A 47 0.70 -11.44 9.72
N ASN A 48 -0.11 -10.65 10.40
CA ASN A 48 -1.05 -11.12 11.41
C ASN A 48 -2.36 -11.66 10.81
N GLN A 49 -2.61 -11.46 9.51
CA GLN A 49 -3.74 -12.10 8.85
C GLN A 49 -3.47 -13.60 8.65
N SER A 50 -4.30 -14.44 9.25
CA SER A 50 -4.36 -15.87 8.88
C SER A 50 -4.98 -16.00 7.48
N ILE A 51 -4.12 -15.98 6.47
CA ILE A 51 -4.51 -16.03 5.07
C ILE A 51 -4.85 -17.45 4.65
N LEU A 52 -6.10 -17.66 4.23
CA LEU A 52 -6.54 -18.90 3.61
C LEU A 52 -5.79 -19.11 2.28
N PRO A 53 -5.08 -20.23 2.10
CA PRO A 53 -4.32 -20.48 0.89
C PRO A 53 -5.24 -20.42 -0.35
N GLY A 54 -4.86 -19.60 -1.32
CA GLY A 54 -5.60 -19.44 -2.59
C GLY A 54 -6.62 -18.29 -2.62
N SER A 55 -6.83 -17.55 -1.52
CA SER A 55 -7.69 -16.35 -1.54
C SER A 55 -7.02 -15.18 -2.26
N LYS A 56 -7.80 -14.36 -2.99
CA LYS A 56 -7.31 -13.12 -3.65
C LYS A 56 -6.60 -12.19 -2.66
N LEU A 57 -7.15 -12.07 -1.46
CA LEU A 57 -6.56 -11.30 -0.37
C LEU A 57 -5.24 -11.91 0.13
N GLY A 58 -5.12 -13.23 0.20
CA GLY A 58 -3.88 -13.91 0.56
C GLY A 58 -2.76 -13.68 -0.44
N ARG A 59 -3.06 -13.78 -1.74
CA ARG A 59 -2.10 -13.43 -2.79
C ARG A 59 -1.67 -11.98 -2.73
N ALA A 60 -2.58 -11.05 -2.45
CA ALA A 60 -2.26 -9.63 -2.33
C ALA A 60 -1.35 -9.37 -1.10
N ILE A 61 -1.64 -9.99 0.05
CA ILE A 61 -0.84 -9.87 1.27
C ILE A 61 0.56 -10.46 1.08
N GLU A 62 0.68 -11.70 0.58
CA GLU A 62 1.99 -12.31 0.29
C GLU A 62 2.80 -11.47 -0.70
N TYR A 63 2.12 -10.93 -1.71
CA TYR A 63 2.74 -10.06 -2.68
C TYR A 63 3.21 -8.75 -2.00
N SER A 64 2.41 -8.10 -1.18
CA SER A 64 2.85 -6.93 -0.43
C SER A 64 4.07 -7.23 0.44
N LEU A 65 4.04 -8.31 1.23
CA LEU A 65 5.15 -8.71 2.11
C LEU A 65 6.45 -8.98 1.35
N LYS A 66 6.37 -9.58 0.15
CA LYS A 66 7.53 -9.81 -0.72
C LYS A 66 8.20 -8.50 -1.17
N TYR A 67 7.45 -7.41 -1.27
CA TYR A 67 7.92 -6.11 -1.73
C TYR A 67 8.15 -5.13 -0.58
N GLU A 68 8.11 -5.58 0.68
CA GLU A 68 8.35 -4.73 1.85
C GLU A 68 9.69 -3.98 1.78
N GLU A 69 10.76 -4.66 1.35
CA GLU A 69 12.08 -4.01 1.18
C GLU A 69 12.05 -2.90 0.12
N LEU A 70 11.31 -3.10 -0.98
CA LEU A 70 11.13 -2.09 -2.01
C LEU A 70 10.30 -0.91 -1.49
N PHE A 71 9.27 -1.18 -0.68
CA PHE A 71 8.49 -0.14 -0.01
C PHE A 71 9.36 0.67 0.96
N LYS A 72 10.23 0.02 1.73
CA LYS A 72 11.18 0.71 2.62
C LYS A 72 12.21 1.53 1.82
N ALA A 73 12.62 1.07 0.64
CA ALA A 73 13.49 1.85 -0.23
C ALA A 73 12.82 3.14 -0.74
N VAL A 74 11.51 3.16 -1.00
CA VAL A 74 10.80 4.39 -1.41
C VAL A 74 10.72 5.47 -0.31
N LEU A 75 10.93 5.07 0.95
CA LEU A 75 11.02 5.97 2.08
C LEU A 75 12.40 6.64 2.16
N GLN A 76 13.40 6.09 1.48
CA GLN A 76 14.77 6.61 1.47
C GLN A 76 15.14 7.31 0.15
N ASP A 77 14.47 6.96 -0.94
CA ASP A 77 14.70 7.57 -2.24
C ASP A 77 13.42 8.22 -2.77
N SER A 78 13.47 9.55 -2.93
CA SER A 78 12.34 10.37 -3.37
C SER A 78 12.04 10.24 -4.87
N ARG A 79 12.97 9.68 -5.65
CA ARG A 79 12.81 9.41 -7.09
C ARG A 79 12.11 8.07 -7.31
N LEU A 80 12.15 7.17 -6.33
CA LEU A 80 11.34 5.98 -6.31
C LEU A 80 9.87 6.36 -6.06
N VAL A 81 9.09 6.21 -7.12
CA VAL A 81 7.63 6.24 -7.03
C VAL A 81 7.20 4.83 -6.63
N LEU A 82 6.30 4.73 -5.64
CA LEU A 82 5.54 3.51 -5.37
C LEU A 82 4.89 3.08 -6.68
N SER A 83 5.56 2.19 -7.43
CA SER A 83 5.26 2.03 -8.84
C SER A 83 3.82 1.57 -9.00
N ASN A 84 3.07 2.46 -9.64
CA ASN A 84 1.62 2.57 -9.74
C ASN A 84 0.93 1.37 -10.40
N ASN A 85 1.66 0.32 -10.74
CA ASN A 85 1.10 -0.83 -11.43
C ASN A 85 1.11 -2.10 -10.57
N VAL A 86 1.91 -2.12 -9.51
CA VAL A 86 2.12 -3.29 -8.68
C VAL A 86 1.42 -3.12 -7.33
N ALA A 87 1.70 -2.02 -6.64
CA ALA A 87 0.94 -1.63 -5.45
C ALA A 87 -0.52 -1.38 -5.84
N GLU A 88 -0.76 -0.62 -6.90
CA GLU A 88 -2.12 -0.34 -7.38
C GLU A 88 -2.85 -1.60 -7.85
N ARG A 89 -2.17 -2.58 -8.49
CA ARG A 89 -2.79 -3.89 -8.81
C ARG A 89 -3.06 -4.73 -7.58
N ALA A 90 -2.13 -4.80 -6.62
CA ALA A 90 -2.30 -5.57 -5.40
C ALA A 90 -3.45 -5.00 -4.56
N ILE A 91 -3.50 -3.67 -4.45
CA ILE A 91 -4.54 -2.90 -3.76
C ILE A 91 -5.87 -2.98 -4.50
N LYS A 92 -5.94 -2.74 -5.81
CA LYS A 92 -7.16 -2.94 -6.62
C LYS A 92 -7.65 -4.38 -6.55
N SER A 93 -6.76 -5.38 -6.56
CA SER A 93 -7.14 -6.79 -6.40
C SER A 93 -7.71 -7.09 -5.00
N LEU A 94 -7.23 -6.39 -3.97
CA LEU A 94 -7.71 -6.50 -2.58
C LEU A 94 -9.04 -5.76 -2.36
N VAL A 95 -9.22 -4.60 -2.99
CA VAL A 95 -10.39 -3.71 -2.88
C VAL A 95 -11.53 -4.15 -3.81
N MET A 96 -11.25 -4.52 -5.07
CA MET A 96 -12.25 -4.99 -6.05
C MET A 96 -12.75 -6.42 -5.77
N GLY A 97 -12.52 -6.95 -4.57
CA GLY A 97 -13.18 -8.17 -4.08
C GLY A 97 -14.69 -8.00 -3.84
N ARG A 98 -15.26 -6.80 -4.01
CA ARG A 98 -16.70 -6.52 -3.94
C ARG A 98 -17.13 -5.51 -5.01
N SER A 99 -17.82 -6.01 -6.04
CA SER A 99 -18.33 -5.30 -7.24
C SER A 99 -17.21 -4.71 -8.10
N GLU A 100 -17.15 -4.92 -9.42
CA GLU A 100 -18.21 -4.57 -10.35
C GLU A 100 -18.40 -5.65 -11.44
N ARG A 101 -19.65 -6.12 -11.55
CA ARG A 101 -20.22 -6.47 -12.84
C ARG A 101 -20.67 -5.12 -13.44
N VAL A 102 -19.86 -4.51 -14.29
CA VAL A 102 -20.28 -3.40 -15.16
C VAL A 102 -19.81 -3.71 -16.58
N GLN A 103 -20.82 -4.08 -17.38
CA GLN A 103 -20.91 -4.33 -18.83
C GLN A 103 -20.01 -5.41 -19.44
#